data_AF-A0A0W8D799-F1
#
_entry.id   AF-A0A0W8D799-F1
#
_cell.length_a   1.000
_cell.length_b   1.000
_cell.length_c   1.000
_cell.angle_alpha   90.00
_cell.angle_beta   90.00
_cell.angle_gamma   90.00
#
_symmetry.space_group_name_H-M   'P 1'
#
loop_
_entity.id
_entity.type
_entity.pdbx_description
1 polymer ?
#
loop_
_entity_poly.entity_id
_entity_poly.type
_entity_poly.pdbx_seq_one_letter_code
_entity_poly.pdbx_strand_id
1 'polypeptide(L)'
;MPTTTMWTTVCSDMAREDSQLLMEDMKVFIVVKSQLVPCVVCALTKPHKMRYQLLKCSSETCKEAAPYDECLWKGKVLTCQGLNRVTIMETGAHETLVREPQKPKMTPRLKDYGREMATQGLKPARIRNGMARRFGLTEKEMPTLRQVQWFVSSYSKKNLHRNDDYDEILSQIEQLAYGPTVSDTKPFSFGWKRDAHGRPDVGNGSDEKPFLVGLTTKRLLLNAARDPDSFVFHMDATFKLNQVGYPVIVCGISDKCRSFHLVALFITSQRLEDIYVTVLTELRRIFASVSGGRHLVVKFVMADAEAAQQNAVVRVFGADCEFVYLMCFYHVMAKVHEKLKSVPDRLSEQVMADIYDLHFATTSAVYDEQVKQVLTKWSGDEHLVGFKDYFERTWVTSAFWRWQCFHTPSGFATTNNPVEQFNRLIKRDYTLRTKHKIGTLVQLLADCCQHQSVTPKVFKELPEPTQQLKARVKDFRRRDLLLDRTPGRSSIEFLLASPNPNEVRVLSRGCSRVYLPELGRSRETAPVSAQMGTNYARMEMEGQPDGGWRVDVTAMTCGCKYYFKFSICIHLLFALQVKSYTGLDGKRTLVNRTVARKRRRTRQATLHISGASSQVPAGRPRTNGHALSMD
;
A
#
# COMPACT_ATOMS: atom_id res chain seq x y z
N MET A 1 -0.57 47.58 -68.34
CA MET A 1 -0.92 47.96 -66.95
C MET A 1 -0.95 46.69 -66.11
N PRO A 2 -0.38 46.63 -64.90
CA PRO A 2 -0.47 45.44 -64.07
C PRO A 2 -1.91 45.32 -63.57
N THR A 3 -2.56 44.20 -63.86
CA THR A 3 -3.89 43.85 -63.36
C THR A 3 -3.82 43.71 -61.84
N THR A 4 -4.29 44.72 -61.12
CA THR A 4 -4.44 44.69 -59.65
C THR A 4 -5.44 43.59 -59.31
N THR A 5 -4.96 42.41 -58.91
CA THR A 5 -5.84 41.32 -58.47
C THR A 5 -6.62 41.78 -57.24
N MET A 6 -7.94 41.91 -57.35
CA MET A 6 -8.80 42.26 -56.22
C MET A 6 -8.92 41.06 -55.28
N TRP A 7 -8.55 41.27 -54.01
CA TRP A 7 -8.63 40.26 -52.96
C TRP A 7 -9.82 40.56 -52.05
N THR A 8 -10.64 39.56 -51.79
CA THR A 8 -11.74 39.63 -50.82
C THR A 8 -11.24 39.17 -49.45
N THR A 9 -11.50 39.93 -48.40
CA THR A 9 -11.11 39.54 -47.03
C THR A 9 -12.09 38.49 -46.50
N VAL A 10 -11.56 37.32 -46.14
CA VAL A 10 -12.32 36.24 -45.49
C VAL A 10 -12.35 36.46 -43.98
N CYS A 11 -11.20 36.83 -43.40
CA CYS A 11 -11.11 37.26 -42.01
C CYS A 11 -9.93 38.21 -41.80
N SER A 12 -10.05 39.09 -40.81
CA SER A 12 -9.01 40.05 -40.43
C SER A 12 -8.76 40.01 -38.93
N ASP A 13 -7.49 40.10 -38.53
CA ASP A 13 -7.05 40.19 -37.13
C ASP A 13 -7.54 39.05 -36.22
N MET A 14 -7.65 37.85 -36.78
CA MET A 14 -8.08 36.66 -36.07
C MET A 14 -6.94 36.06 -35.24
N ALA A 15 -7.24 35.49 -34.08
CA ALA A 15 -6.26 34.71 -33.33
C ALA A 15 -5.80 33.50 -34.16
N ARG A 16 -4.54 33.09 -34.01
CA ARG A 16 -3.95 32.01 -34.81
C ARG A 16 -4.73 30.70 -34.65
N GLU A 17 -5.17 30.38 -33.45
CA GLU A 17 -5.92 29.15 -33.13
C GLU A 17 -7.28 29.13 -33.85
N ASP A 18 -8.00 30.24 -33.86
CA ASP A 18 -9.30 30.36 -34.55
C ASP A 18 -9.14 30.37 -36.07
N SER A 19 -8.07 31.00 -36.57
CA SER A 19 -7.77 31.00 -38.00
C SER A 19 -7.42 29.61 -38.54
N GLN A 20 -6.87 28.72 -37.68
CA GLN A 20 -6.63 27.33 -38.06
C GLN A 20 -7.93 26.57 -38.28
N LEU A 21 -8.95 26.79 -37.44
CA LEU A 21 -10.28 26.19 -37.63
C LEU A 21 -10.92 26.67 -38.94
N LEU A 22 -10.81 27.97 -39.24
CA LEU A 22 -11.31 28.53 -40.49
C LEU A 22 -10.59 27.96 -41.73
N MET A 23 -9.27 27.79 -41.66
CA MET A 23 -8.49 27.18 -42.73
C MET A 23 -8.75 25.68 -42.87
N GLU A 24 -9.12 24.98 -41.78
CA GLU A 24 -9.55 23.58 -41.83
C GLU A 24 -10.88 23.42 -42.58
N ASP A 25 -11.77 24.42 -42.53
CA ASP A 25 -13.03 24.43 -43.29
C ASP A 25 -12.88 24.77 -44.78
N MET A 26 -11.70 25.22 -45.22
CA MET A 26 -11.43 25.47 -46.63
C MET A 26 -11.19 24.17 -47.40
N LYS A 27 -11.42 24.18 -48.71
CA LYS A 27 -11.04 23.07 -49.58
C LYS A 27 -9.53 22.84 -49.55
N VAL A 28 -9.09 21.61 -49.82
CA VAL A 28 -7.68 21.25 -49.78
C VAL A 28 -6.86 22.20 -50.65
N PHE A 29 -5.84 22.81 -50.06
CA PHE A 29 -4.96 23.77 -50.71
C PHE A 29 -3.50 23.45 -50.43
N ILE A 30 -2.62 23.96 -51.28
CA ILE A 30 -1.17 23.92 -51.09
C ILE A 30 -0.61 25.33 -50.95
N VAL A 31 0.44 25.48 -50.15
CA VAL A 31 1.19 26.74 -50.04
C VAL A 31 2.21 26.79 -51.15
N VAL A 32 1.99 27.65 -52.14
CA VAL A 32 2.90 27.81 -53.28
C VAL A 32 3.99 28.85 -53.04
N LYS A 33 3.79 29.74 -52.05
CA LYS A 33 4.76 30.75 -51.65
C LYS A 33 4.66 31.00 -50.16
N SER A 34 5.80 31.06 -49.46
CA SER A 34 5.88 31.39 -48.04
C SER A 34 7.14 32.22 -47.80
N GLN A 35 6.97 33.46 -47.36
CA GLN A 35 8.10 34.38 -47.13
C GLN A 35 7.84 35.28 -45.93
N LEU A 36 8.91 35.78 -45.32
CA LEU A 36 8.83 36.79 -44.27
C LEU A 36 8.96 38.17 -44.89
N VAL A 37 8.02 39.06 -44.60
CA VAL A 37 7.99 40.44 -45.09
C VAL A 37 7.69 41.39 -43.92
N PRO A 38 7.95 42.71 -44.05
CA PRO A 38 7.55 43.68 -43.04
C PRO A 38 6.06 43.56 -42.71
N CYS A 39 5.70 43.57 -41.43
CA CYS A 39 4.32 43.41 -41.00
C CYS A 39 3.49 44.64 -41.37
N VAL A 40 2.40 44.42 -42.09
CA VAL A 40 1.37 45.44 -42.38
C VAL A 40 0.01 45.07 -41.75
N VAL A 41 -0.04 44.00 -40.96
CA VAL A 41 -1.28 43.45 -40.38
C VAL A 41 -1.64 44.13 -39.06
N CYS A 42 -0.65 44.57 -38.28
CA CYS A 42 -0.90 45.18 -36.97
C CYS A 42 -0.09 46.46 -36.78
N ALA A 43 -0.62 47.40 -35.99
CA ALA A 43 -0.05 48.72 -35.75
C ALA A 43 1.00 48.76 -34.61
N LEU A 44 1.77 47.69 -34.41
CA LEU A 44 2.85 47.72 -33.41
C LEU A 44 3.92 48.74 -33.82
N THR A 45 4.33 49.56 -32.87
CA THR A 45 5.34 50.62 -33.05
C THR A 45 6.74 50.08 -33.32
N LYS A 46 7.03 48.82 -32.97
CA LYS A 46 8.32 48.17 -33.25
C LYS A 46 8.29 47.45 -34.60
N PRO A 47 9.30 47.65 -35.48
CA PRO A 47 9.43 46.89 -36.71
C PRO A 47 9.51 45.40 -36.43
N HIS A 48 8.65 44.63 -37.07
CA HIS A 48 8.62 43.18 -36.95
C HIS A 48 8.14 42.56 -38.27
N LYS A 49 8.30 41.25 -38.40
CA LYS A 49 7.98 40.51 -39.62
C LYS A 49 6.59 39.90 -39.54
N MET A 50 5.91 39.83 -40.68
CA MET A 50 4.78 38.95 -40.91
C MET A 50 5.18 37.85 -41.89
N ARG A 51 4.53 36.69 -41.76
CA ARG A 51 4.64 35.61 -42.75
C ARG A 51 3.55 35.83 -43.80
N TYR A 52 3.97 36.01 -45.04
CA TYR A 52 3.11 36.08 -46.22
C TYR A 52 3.07 34.72 -46.88
N GLN A 53 1.87 34.16 -47.04
CA GLN A 53 1.66 32.88 -47.73
C GLN A 53 0.64 33.03 -48.86
N LEU A 54 0.95 32.45 -50.02
CA LEU A 54 0.02 32.31 -51.14
C LEU A 54 -0.40 30.86 -51.26
N LEU A 55 -1.70 30.63 -51.35
CA LEU A 55 -2.34 29.33 -51.44
C LEU A 55 -2.92 29.12 -52.83
N LYS A 56 -2.83 27.90 -53.35
CA LYS A 56 -3.57 27.45 -54.53
C LYS A 56 -4.48 26.28 -54.15
N CYS A 57 -5.64 26.19 -54.80
CA CYS A 57 -6.51 25.03 -54.68
C CYS A 57 -5.77 23.76 -55.14
N SER A 58 -5.90 22.69 -54.37
CA SER A 58 -5.38 21.35 -54.69
C SER A 58 -6.47 20.30 -54.48
N SER A 59 -7.73 20.71 -54.59
CA SER A 59 -8.86 19.84 -54.32
C SER A 59 -9.16 18.92 -55.50
N GLU A 60 -9.18 17.61 -55.26
CA GLU A 60 -9.55 16.58 -56.23
C GLU A 60 -10.97 16.80 -56.76
N THR A 61 -11.91 17.26 -55.92
CA THR A 61 -13.26 17.60 -56.40
C THR A 61 -13.27 18.74 -57.44
N CYS A 62 -12.39 19.73 -57.30
CA CYS A 62 -12.26 20.81 -58.29
C CYS A 62 -11.54 20.33 -59.54
N LYS A 63 -10.55 19.45 -59.37
CA LYS A 63 -9.84 18.82 -60.48
C LYS A 63 -10.74 17.88 -61.28
N GLU A 64 -11.65 17.16 -60.65
CA GLU A 64 -12.65 16.33 -61.34
C GLU A 64 -13.68 17.17 -62.09
N ALA A 65 -14.09 18.32 -61.52
CA ALA A 65 -15.02 19.26 -62.16
C ALA A 65 -14.44 19.93 -63.41
N ALA A 66 -13.13 20.22 -63.41
CA ALA A 66 -12.41 20.75 -64.56
C ALA A 66 -11.04 20.05 -64.72
N PRO A 67 -10.99 18.86 -65.37
CA PRO A 67 -9.78 18.03 -65.43
C PRO A 67 -8.60 18.65 -66.18
N TYR A 68 -8.88 19.60 -67.06
CA TYR A 68 -7.90 20.19 -67.97
C TYR A 68 -7.49 21.62 -67.60
N ASP A 69 -8.16 22.24 -66.61
CA ASP A 69 -7.92 23.63 -66.20
C ASP A 69 -7.49 23.73 -64.72
N GLU A 70 -6.62 24.69 -64.40
CA GLU A 70 -6.29 24.99 -63.00
C GLU A 70 -7.45 25.75 -62.33
N CYS A 71 -7.89 25.27 -61.17
CA CYS A 71 -8.90 25.96 -60.37
C CYS A 71 -8.49 27.41 -60.07
N LEU A 72 -9.41 28.34 -60.37
CA LEU A 72 -9.14 29.78 -60.31
C LEU A 72 -8.98 30.34 -58.89
N TRP A 73 -9.42 29.60 -57.86
CA TRP A 73 -9.32 30.02 -56.47
C TRP A 73 -7.86 30.13 -56.00
N LYS A 74 -7.55 31.26 -55.37
CA LYS A 74 -6.28 31.52 -54.68
C LYS A 74 -6.54 32.12 -53.31
N GLY A 75 -5.79 31.67 -52.32
CA GLY A 75 -5.82 32.20 -50.96
C GLY A 75 -4.55 32.99 -50.63
N LYS A 76 -4.65 33.95 -49.72
CA LYS A 76 -3.53 34.73 -49.19
C LYS A 76 -3.66 34.82 -47.68
N VAL A 77 -2.64 34.37 -46.97
CA VAL A 77 -2.60 34.36 -45.50
C VAL A 77 -1.45 35.24 -45.02
N LEU A 78 -1.78 36.20 -44.16
CA LEU A 78 -0.82 37.11 -43.54
C LEU A 78 -0.82 36.83 -42.03
N THR A 79 0.31 36.35 -41.49
CA THR A 79 0.45 36.04 -40.06
C THR A 79 1.49 36.93 -39.40
N CYS A 80 1.05 37.83 -38.54
CA CYS A 80 1.94 38.64 -37.70
C CYS A 80 2.75 37.73 -36.75
N GLN A 81 4.09 37.82 -36.77
CA GLN A 81 4.93 37.01 -35.88
C GLN A 81 5.01 37.57 -34.45
N GLY A 82 4.64 38.84 -34.24
CA GLY A 82 4.66 39.47 -32.92
C GLY A 82 3.41 39.17 -32.10
N LEU A 83 2.23 39.39 -32.69
CA LEU A 83 0.93 39.24 -32.00
C LEU A 83 0.22 37.92 -32.31
N ASN A 84 0.77 37.07 -33.18
CA ASN A 84 0.12 35.85 -33.67
C ASN A 84 -1.30 36.09 -34.23
N ARG A 85 -1.51 37.26 -34.86
CA ARG A 85 -2.76 37.63 -35.54
C ARG A 85 -2.72 37.29 -37.03
N VAL A 86 -3.83 36.80 -37.56
CA VAL A 86 -3.94 36.25 -38.91
C VAL A 86 -5.04 36.98 -39.69
N THR A 87 -4.69 37.41 -40.91
CA THR A 87 -5.63 37.92 -41.91
C THR A 87 -5.62 36.99 -43.11
N ILE A 88 -6.80 36.53 -43.54
CA ILE A 88 -6.98 35.64 -44.67
C ILE A 88 -7.79 36.35 -45.74
N MET A 89 -7.33 36.29 -46.98
CA MET A 89 -8.00 36.84 -48.14
C MET A 89 -8.06 35.80 -49.25
N GLU A 90 -9.03 35.91 -50.14
CA GLU A 90 -9.20 35.02 -51.29
C GLU A 90 -9.53 35.79 -52.57
N THR A 91 -9.33 35.14 -53.72
CA THR A 91 -9.69 35.65 -55.05
C THR A 91 -10.01 34.48 -55.97
N GLY A 92 -10.90 34.71 -56.94
CA GLY A 92 -11.42 33.66 -57.81
C GLY A 92 -12.44 32.77 -57.11
N ALA A 93 -13.02 31.83 -57.85
CA ALA A 93 -13.99 30.86 -57.34
C ALA A 93 -13.42 29.43 -57.46
N HIS A 94 -13.91 28.53 -56.61
CA HIS A 94 -13.68 27.11 -56.80
C HIS A 94 -14.57 26.56 -57.92
N GLU A 95 -14.07 25.60 -58.71
CA GLU A 95 -14.83 24.98 -59.82
C GLU A 95 -16.08 24.23 -59.35
N THR A 96 -16.09 23.80 -58.09
CA THR A 96 -17.25 23.18 -57.46
C THR A 96 -17.32 23.55 -55.99
N LEU A 97 -18.53 23.61 -55.44
CA LEU A 97 -18.77 23.80 -54.00
C LEU A 97 -18.64 22.49 -53.20
N VAL A 98 -18.60 21.32 -53.86
CA VAL A 98 -18.53 20.00 -53.21
C VAL A 98 -17.20 19.83 -52.48
N ARG A 99 -17.20 19.61 -51.16
CA ARG A 99 -15.98 19.42 -50.37
C ARG A 99 -15.53 17.97 -50.38
N GLU A 100 -14.21 17.76 -50.33
CA GLU A 100 -13.66 16.42 -50.09
C GLU A 100 -14.02 15.89 -48.71
N PRO A 101 -14.19 14.57 -48.55
CA PRO A 101 -14.27 13.95 -47.23
C PRO A 101 -12.98 14.23 -46.45
N GLN A 102 -13.08 15.00 -45.37
CA GLN A 102 -11.92 15.23 -44.50
C GLN A 102 -11.44 13.90 -43.90
N LYS A 103 -10.15 13.60 -44.08
CA LYS A 103 -9.53 12.45 -43.38
C LYS A 103 -9.53 12.73 -41.87
N PRO A 104 -10.00 11.80 -41.03
CA PRO A 104 -10.01 11.99 -39.59
C PRO A 104 -8.58 12.23 -39.06
N LYS A 105 -8.41 13.33 -38.30
CA LYS A 105 -7.13 13.78 -37.74
C LYS A 105 -7.23 13.94 -36.23
N MET A 106 -6.09 13.82 -35.56
CA MET A 106 -5.96 14.18 -34.15
C MET A 106 -5.96 15.71 -34.00
N THR A 107 -7.15 16.31 -33.83
CA THR A 107 -7.32 17.75 -33.59
C THR A 107 -6.66 18.17 -32.25
N PRO A 108 -6.38 19.46 -32.03
CA PRO A 108 -5.78 19.94 -30.77
C PRO A 108 -6.55 19.48 -29.52
N ARG A 109 -7.88 19.60 -29.51
CA ARG A 109 -8.74 19.18 -28.40
C ARG A 109 -8.66 17.66 -28.14
N LEU A 110 -8.59 16.85 -29.20
CA LEU A 110 -8.41 15.41 -29.06
C LEU A 110 -7.00 15.06 -28.54
N LYS A 111 -5.98 15.82 -28.94
CA LYS A 111 -4.62 15.68 -28.39
C LYS A 111 -4.57 16.05 -26.91
N ASP A 112 -5.25 17.11 -26.47
CA ASP A 112 -5.35 17.48 -25.05
C ASP A 112 -5.98 16.36 -24.22
N TYR A 113 -7.14 15.87 -24.65
CA TYR A 113 -7.79 14.73 -24.00
C TYR A 113 -6.92 13.47 -24.04
N GLY A 114 -6.26 13.21 -25.18
CA GLY A 114 -5.35 12.09 -25.33
C GLY A 114 -4.17 12.16 -24.35
N ARG A 115 -3.60 13.35 -24.11
CA ARG A 115 -2.56 13.58 -23.09
C ARG A 115 -3.09 13.29 -21.70
N GLU A 116 -4.22 13.91 -21.33
CA GLU A 116 -4.86 13.75 -20.02
C GLU A 116 -5.10 12.26 -19.70
N MET A 117 -5.74 11.54 -20.63
CA MET A 117 -6.05 10.13 -20.45
C MET A 117 -4.80 9.23 -20.50
N ALA A 118 -3.79 9.58 -21.30
CA ALA A 118 -2.51 8.87 -21.32
C ALA A 118 -1.76 9.00 -20.00
N THR A 119 -1.77 10.19 -19.39
CA THR A 119 -1.24 10.45 -18.04
C THR A 119 -1.95 9.58 -17.00
N GLN A 120 -3.28 9.40 -17.13
CA GLN A 120 -4.08 8.51 -16.28
C GLN A 120 -3.88 7.00 -16.57
N GLY A 121 -3.02 6.62 -17.52
CA GLY A 121 -2.71 5.21 -17.79
C GLY A 121 -3.74 4.48 -18.66
N LEU A 122 -4.65 5.19 -19.31
CA LEU A 122 -5.63 4.55 -20.19
C LEU A 122 -4.98 4.00 -21.47
N LYS A 123 -5.43 2.82 -21.90
CA LYS A 123 -4.98 2.20 -23.16
C LYS A 123 -5.46 3.03 -24.37
N PRO A 124 -4.68 3.12 -25.47
CA PRO A 124 -5.06 3.90 -26.66
C PRO A 124 -6.46 3.60 -27.20
N ALA A 125 -6.90 2.34 -27.16
CA ALA A 125 -8.26 1.97 -27.57
C ALA A 125 -9.34 2.57 -26.65
N ARG A 126 -9.12 2.59 -25.33
CA ARG A 126 -10.05 3.23 -24.38
C ARG A 126 -10.04 4.75 -24.54
N ILE A 127 -8.88 5.33 -24.82
CA ILE A 127 -8.74 6.75 -25.12
C ILE A 127 -9.55 7.11 -26.37
N ARG A 128 -9.39 6.35 -27.47
CA ARG A 128 -10.18 6.55 -28.71
C ARG A 128 -11.69 6.45 -28.46
N ASN A 129 -12.14 5.42 -27.75
CA ASN A 129 -13.57 5.27 -27.44
C ASN A 129 -14.07 6.37 -26.48
N GLY A 130 -13.19 6.85 -25.59
CA GLY A 130 -13.45 8.00 -24.73
C GLY A 130 -13.60 9.30 -25.53
N MET A 131 -12.78 9.50 -26.58
CA MET A 131 -12.90 10.63 -27.50
C MET A 131 -14.27 10.65 -28.18
N ALA A 132 -14.70 9.50 -28.72
CA ALA A 132 -15.99 9.38 -29.39
C ALA A 132 -17.14 9.78 -28.45
N ARG A 133 -17.14 9.30 -27.20
CA ARG A 133 -18.17 9.63 -26.21
C ARG A 133 -18.11 11.07 -25.71
N ARG A 134 -16.91 11.59 -25.42
CA ARG A 134 -16.73 12.92 -24.80
C ARG A 134 -17.01 14.04 -25.79
N PHE A 135 -16.73 13.83 -27.08
CA PHE A 135 -16.86 14.85 -28.11
C PHE A 135 -17.95 14.55 -29.15
N GLY A 136 -18.74 13.48 -28.96
CA GLY A 136 -19.86 13.14 -29.84
C GLY A 136 -19.43 12.84 -31.29
N LEU A 137 -18.23 12.29 -31.50
CA LEU A 137 -17.66 12.11 -32.83
C LEU A 137 -18.40 11.01 -33.61
N THR A 138 -18.71 11.29 -34.88
CA THR A 138 -19.21 10.28 -35.82
C THR A 138 -18.08 9.34 -36.28
N GLU A 139 -18.42 8.21 -36.92
CA GLU A 139 -17.42 7.24 -37.40
C GLU A 139 -16.42 7.87 -38.40
N LYS A 140 -16.87 8.82 -39.22
CA LYS A 140 -16.05 9.51 -40.23
C LYS A 140 -15.06 10.51 -39.61
N GLU A 141 -15.40 11.09 -38.47
CA GLU A 141 -14.57 12.07 -37.74
C GLU A 141 -13.60 11.42 -36.76
N MET A 142 -13.84 10.14 -36.42
CA MET A 142 -13.10 9.45 -35.38
C MET A 142 -11.64 9.17 -35.82
N PRO A 143 -10.62 9.63 -35.07
CA PRO A 143 -9.25 9.25 -35.35
C PRO A 143 -9.09 7.72 -35.37
N THR A 144 -8.26 7.24 -36.30
CA THR A 144 -7.94 5.81 -36.35
C THR A 144 -7.21 5.39 -35.08
N LEU A 145 -7.36 4.12 -34.68
CA LEU A 145 -6.65 3.58 -33.53
C LEU A 145 -5.13 3.76 -33.67
N ARG A 146 -4.58 3.61 -34.88
CA ARG A 146 -3.16 3.79 -35.18
C ARG A 146 -2.69 5.23 -34.92
N GLN A 147 -3.47 6.24 -35.29
CA GLN A 147 -3.13 7.65 -35.01
C GLN A 147 -3.10 7.92 -33.50
N VAL A 148 -4.08 7.41 -32.75
CA VAL A 148 -4.12 7.55 -31.29
C VAL A 148 -2.95 6.80 -30.63
N GLN A 149 -2.66 5.58 -31.08
CA GLN A 149 -1.52 4.79 -30.60
C GLN A 149 -0.20 5.52 -30.82
N TRP A 150 0.03 6.05 -32.02
CA TRP A 150 1.27 6.77 -32.34
C TRP A 150 1.42 8.03 -31.49
N PHE A 151 0.36 8.83 -31.39
CA PHE A 151 0.34 10.04 -30.57
C PHE A 151 0.59 9.74 -29.08
N VAL A 152 -0.14 8.78 -28.51
CA VAL A 152 -0.01 8.39 -27.10
C VAL A 152 1.38 7.80 -26.84
N SER A 153 1.92 7.01 -27.76
CA SER A 153 3.27 6.44 -27.63
C SER A 153 4.34 7.53 -27.66
N SER A 154 4.26 8.47 -28.61
CA SER A 154 5.17 9.60 -28.71
C SER A 154 5.11 10.49 -27.45
N TYR A 155 3.91 10.81 -26.98
CA TYR A 155 3.72 11.61 -25.77
C TYR A 155 4.23 10.88 -24.53
N SER A 156 3.91 9.59 -24.38
CA SER A 156 4.28 8.81 -23.20
C SER A 156 5.78 8.57 -23.10
N LYS A 157 6.48 8.37 -24.22
CA LYS A 157 7.94 8.27 -24.25
C LYS A 157 8.57 9.58 -23.77
N LYS A 158 8.14 10.70 -24.36
CA LYS A 158 8.76 12.01 -24.12
C LYS A 158 8.43 12.61 -22.75
N ASN A 159 7.24 12.34 -22.19
CA ASN A 159 6.73 13.06 -21.01
C ASN A 159 6.32 12.18 -19.83
N LEU A 160 6.21 10.86 -20.00
CA LEU A 160 5.71 9.96 -18.94
C LEU A 160 6.73 8.85 -18.59
N HIS A 161 7.97 8.95 -19.06
CA HIS A 161 9.04 7.97 -18.84
C HIS A 161 8.60 6.52 -19.13
N ARG A 162 7.70 6.32 -20.12
CA ARG A 162 7.25 4.99 -20.56
C ARG A 162 8.21 4.40 -21.59
N ASN A 163 9.48 4.35 -21.24
CA ASN A 163 10.52 3.67 -21.99
C ASN A 163 11.37 2.79 -21.06
N ASP A 164 12.03 1.82 -21.68
CA ASP A 164 13.10 1.03 -21.06
C ASP A 164 14.43 1.45 -21.71
N ASP A 165 14.51 2.72 -22.13
CA ASP A 165 15.71 3.27 -22.74
C ASP A 165 16.74 3.52 -21.65
N TYR A 166 17.92 2.92 -21.80
CA TYR A 166 18.91 2.88 -20.74
C TYR A 166 19.41 4.29 -20.38
N ASP A 167 19.76 5.10 -21.38
CA ASP A 167 20.31 6.45 -21.15
C ASP A 167 19.25 7.40 -20.55
N GLU A 168 17.99 7.28 -20.97
CA GLU A 168 16.90 8.05 -20.36
C GLU A 168 16.69 7.66 -18.88
N ILE A 169 16.77 6.36 -18.56
CA ILE A 169 16.68 5.88 -17.17
C ILE A 169 17.87 6.38 -16.34
N LEU A 170 19.09 6.34 -16.87
CA LEU A 170 20.26 6.88 -16.17
C LEU A 170 20.11 8.37 -15.86
N SER A 171 19.62 9.16 -16.84
CA SER A 171 19.35 10.59 -16.64
C SER A 171 18.31 10.83 -15.53
N GLN A 172 17.25 10.01 -15.48
CA GLN A 172 16.25 10.08 -14.42
C GLN A 172 16.84 9.71 -13.04
N ILE A 173 17.68 8.67 -12.97
CA ILE A 173 18.34 8.25 -11.74
C ILE A 173 19.32 9.33 -11.24
N GLU A 174 20.07 9.96 -12.14
CA GLU A 174 20.97 11.07 -11.84
C GLU A 174 20.22 12.30 -11.32
N GLN A 175 19.07 12.65 -11.90
CA GLN A 175 18.24 13.76 -11.39
C GLN A 175 17.72 13.52 -9.97
N LEU A 176 17.60 12.25 -9.59
CA LEU A 176 17.26 11.83 -8.23
C LEU A 176 18.49 11.63 -7.34
N ALA A 177 19.73 11.80 -7.81
CA ALA A 177 20.92 11.47 -7.04
C ALA A 177 20.93 12.12 -5.65
N TYR A 178 21.32 11.35 -4.64
CA TYR A 178 21.47 11.88 -3.29
C TYR A 178 22.47 13.05 -3.27
N GLY A 179 22.02 14.17 -2.70
CA GLY A 179 22.85 15.30 -2.34
C GLY A 179 22.65 15.66 -0.86
N PRO A 180 23.68 16.13 -0.14
CA PRO A 180 23.56 16.51 1.27
C PRO A 180 22.48 17.57 1.53
N THR A 181 22.21 18.42 0.54
CA THR A 181 21.22 19.52 0.59
C THR A 181 19.79 19.10 0.23
N VAL A 182 19.56 17.85 -0.17
CA VAL A 182 18.21 17.36 -0.47
C VAL A 182 17.33 17.48 0.78
N SER A 183 16.12 17.99 0.63
CA SER A 183 15.18 18.16 1.75
C SER A 183 14.70 16.80 2.28
N ASP A 184 14.23 16.79 3.54
CA ASP A 184 13.98 15.53 4.24
C ASP A 184 12.91 14.63 3.61
N THR A 185 11.97 15.21 2.86
CA THR A 185 10.86 14.51 2.20
C THR A 185 11.07 14.29 0.72
N LYS A 186 12.08 14.94 0.12
CA LYS A 186 12.30 14.81 -1.32
C LYS A 186 12.95 13.43 -1.57
N PRO A 187 12.39 12.63 -2.49
CA PRO A 187 12.96 11.34 -2.79
C PRO A 187 14.29 11.51 -3.51
N PHE A 188 15.20 10.58 -3.26
CA PHE A 188 16.48 10.49 -3.92
C PHE A 188 16.87 9.04 -4.19
N SER A 189 17.72 8.85 -5.19
CA SER A 189 18.34 7.60 -5.59
C SER A 189 19.71 7.43 -4.93
N PHE A 190 20.08 6.17 -4.66
CA PHE A 190 21.38 5.79 -4.07
C PHE A 190 21.74 4.34 -4.43
N GLY A 191 22.90 3.87 -3.97
CA GLY A 191 23.34 2.47 -4.14
C GLY A 191 24.05 2.17 -5.46
N TRP A 192 24.37 3.20 -6.24
CA TRP A 192 25.12 3.11 -7.49
C TRP A 192 26.35 4.01 -7.44
N LYS A 193 27.34 3.73 -8.30
CA LYS A 193 28.61 4.49 -8.38
C LYS A 193 28.64 5.32 -9.66
N ARG A 194 29.60 6.23 -9.79
CA ARG A 194 29.85 6.90 -11.07
C ARG A 194 30.83 6.07 -11.91
N ASP A 195 30.56 5.93 -13.19
CA ASP A 195 31.47 5.33 -14.18
C ASP A 195 32.67 6.26 -14.46
N ALA A 196 33.58 5.82 -15.33
CA ALA A 196 34.75 6.61 -15.74
C ALA A 196 34.38 7.95 -16.42
N HIS A 197 33.15 8.10 -16.90
CA HIS A 197 32.62 9.30 -17.54
C HIS A 197 31.76 10.14 -16.58
N GLY A 198 31.71 9.79 -15.30
CA GLY A 198 30.93 10.50 -14.30
C GLY A 198 29.43 10.22 -14.34
N ARG A 199 28.95 9.26 -15.12
CA ARG A 199 27.52 8.90 -15.21
C ARG A 199 27.15 7.81 -14.18
N PRO A 200 25.88 7.68 -13.77
CA PRO A 200 25.46 6.57 -12.92
C PRO A 200 25.77 5.21 -13.56
N ASP A 201 26.51 4.37 -12.84
CA ASP A 201 26.69 2.95 -13.12
C ASP A 201 25.74 2.15 -12.24
N VAL A 202 24.59 1.83 -12.81
CA VAL A 202 23.52 1.06 -12.17
C VAL A 202 23.47 -0.39 -12.66
N GLY A 203 24.38 -0.80 -13.55
CA GLY A 203 24.32 -2.08 -14.28
C GLY A 203 23.28 -2.08 -15.41
N ASN A 204 23.40 -3.02 -16.36
CA ASN A 204 22.45 -3.18 -17.47
C ASN A 204 21.42 -4.29 -17.23
N GLY A 205 21.56 -5.00 -16.10
CA GLY A 205 20.68 -6.08 -15.68
C GLY A 205 21.05 -7.47 -16.18
N SER A 206 22.17 -7.62 -16.89
CA SER A 206 22.74 -8.93 -17.21
C SER A 206 23.27 -9.63 -15.95
N ASP A 207 23.70 -10.88 -16.10
CA ASP A 207 24.30 -11.65 -15.01
C ASP A 207 25.63 -11.04 -14.55
N GLU A 208 26.42 -10.50 -15.48
CA GLU A 208 27.72 -9.86 -15.22
C GLU A 208 27.59 -8.44 -14.68
N LYS A 209 26.53 -7.72 -15.05
CA LYS A 209 26.27 -6.33 -14.61
C LYS A 209 24.85 -6.18 -14.07
N PRO A 210 24.55 -6.72 -12.87
CA PRO A 210 23.23 -6.67 -12.28
C PRO A 210 22.72 -5.23 -12.15
N PHE A 211 21.44 -5.01 -12.46
CA PHE A 211 20.81 -3.71 -12.30
C PHE A 211 20.53 -3.48 -10.82
N LEU A 212 20.94 -2.33 -10.25
CA LEU A 212 20.67 -1.97 -8.85
C LEU A 212 20.46 -0.45 -8.71
N VAL A 213 19.34 -0.06 -8.09
CA VAL A 213 19.10 1.32 -7.65
C VAL A 213 18.23 1.32 -6.39
N GLY A 214 18.68 2.02 -5.36
CA GLY A 214 17.92 2.32 -4.14
C GLY A 214 17.17 3.65 -4.27
N LEU A 215 15.98 3.73 -3.67
CA LEU A 215 15.13 4.92 -3.57
C LEU A 215 14.66 5.10 -2.13
N THR A 216 14.80 6.32 -1.60
CA THR A 216 14.33 6.67 -0.25
C THR A 216 14.18 8.20 -0.09
N THR A 217 13.86 8.65 1.13
CA THR A 217 13.98 10.04 1.58
C THR A 217 14.78 10.05 2.89
N LYS A 218 15.31 11.20 3.31
CA LYS A 218 16.02 11.26 4.61
C LYS A 218 15.09 10.85 5.75
N ARG A 219 13.83 11.28 5.71
CA ARG A 219 12.85 10.97 6.75
C ARG A 219 12.52 9.49 6.85
N LEU A 220 12.45 8.78 5.72
CA LEU A 220 12.22 7.33 5.74
C LEU A 220 13.40 6.57 6.33
N LEU A 221 14.64 6.97 6.00
CA LEU A 221 15.83 6.39 6.62
C LEU A 221 15.81 6.56 8.14
N LEU A 222 15.42 7.75 8.62
CA LEU A 222 15.34 8.05 10.04
C LEU A 222 14.24 7.30 10.80
N ASN A 223 13.33 6.58 10.12
CA ASN A 223 12.44 5.65 10.81
C ASN A 223 13.24 4.60 11.61
N ALA A 224 14.39 4.16 11.08
CA ALA A 224 15.26 3.19 11.73
C ALA A 224 16.31 3.81 12.68
N ALA A 225 16.32 5.14 12.85
CA ALA A 225 17.22 5.85 13.78
C ALA A 225 16.68 5.80 15.22
N ARG A 226 16.54 4.59 15.76
CA ARG A 226 15.94 4.29 17.07
C ARG A 226 16.71 3.17 17.75
N ASP A 227 16.35 2.90 19.00
CA ASP A 227 16.82 1.72 19.74
C ASP A 227 16.52 0.43 18.94
N PRO A 228 17.52 -0.40 18.61
CA PRO A 228 17.33 -1.65 17.87
C PRO A 228 16.39 -2.64 18.58
N ASP A 229 16.21 -2.54 19.90
CA ASP A 229 15.29 -3.37 20.67
C ASP A 229 13.82 -2.95 20.50
N SER A 230 13.56 -1.80 19.87
CA SER A 230 12.21 -1.23 19.72
C SER A 230 11.45 -1.68 18.47
N PHE A 231 12.10 -2.38 17.52
CA PHE A 231 11.51 -2.74 16.23
C PHE A 231 11.96 -4.10 15.69
N VAL A 232 11.21 -4.63 14.72
CA VAL A 232 11.66 -5.71 13.82
C VAL A 232 12.02 -5.11 12.46
N PHE A 233 13.24 -5.38 11.97
CA PHE A 233 13.64 -5.05 10.61
C PHE A 233 13.08 -6.10 9.65
N HIS A 234 12.45 -5.64 8.57
CA HIS A 234 11.83 -6.47 7.55
C HIS A 234 12.48 -6.24 6.19
N MET A 235 12.70 -7.32 5.47
CA MET A 235 13.11 -7.31 4.07
C MET A 235 12.24 -8.31 3.29
N ASP A 236 11.65 -7.86 2.18
CA ASP A 236 10.83 -8.72 1.31
C ASP A 236 10.95 -8.30 -0.15
N ALA A 237 10.91 -9.27 -1.07
CA ALA A 237 10.99 -9.03 -2.51
C ALA A 237 9.58 -9.05 -3.14
N THR A 238 9.17 -7.93 -3.73
CA THR A 238 7.88 -7.82 -4.43
C THR A 238 8.04 -7.88 -5.95
N PHE A 239 7.30 -8.81 -6.57
CA PHE A 239 7.33 -9.06 -8.01
C PHE A 239 6.12 -8.48 -8.74
N LYS A 240 6.15 -8.58 -10.08
CA LYS A 240 5.08 -8.17 -11.01
C LYS A 240 4.81 -6.66 -10.99
N LEU A 241 5.86 -5.86 -10.74
CA LEU A 241 5.80 -4.39 -10.80
C LEU A 241 6.29 -3.83 -12.13
N ASN A 242 7.24 -4.49 -12.78
CA ASN A 242 7.74 -4.10 -14.09
C ASN A 242 7.63 -5.22 -15.15
N GLN A 243 7.84 -4.83 -16.41
CA GLN A 243 7.71 -5.68 -17.59
C GLN A 243 8.91 -6.61 -17.79
N VAL A 244 10.10 -6.22 -17.33
CA VAL A 244 11.34 -7.00 -17.44
C VAL A 244 11.55 -8.03 -16.31
N GLY A 245 10.65 -8.07 -15.33
CA GLY A 245 10.65 -9.08 -14.28
C GLY A 245 11.51 -8.79 -13.06
N TYR A 246 12.12 -7.59 -12.96
CA TYR A 246 12.99 -7.23 -11.85
C TYR A 246 12.22 -7.19 -10.52
N PRO A 247 12.69 -7.87 -9.46
CA PRO A 247 12.14 -7.68 -8.12
C PRO A 247 12.38 -6.25 -7.62
N VAL A 248 11.47 -5.81 -6.74
CA VAL A 248 11.71 -4.67 -5.87
C VAL A 248 11.88 -5.17 -4.45
N ILE A 249 13.04 -4.95 -3.85
CA ILE A 249 13.28 -5.28 -2.45
C ILE A 249 12.77 -4.13 -1.60
N VAL A 250 11.93 -4.45 -0.62
CA VAL A 250 11.32 -3.49 0.30
C VAL A 250 11.94 -3.69 1.67
N CYS A 251 12.61 -2.65 2.15
CA CYS A 251 13.22 -2.61 3.47
C CYS A 251 12.44 -1.66 4.37
N GLY A 252 12.10 -2.12 5.58
CA GLY A 252 11.42 -1.28 6.56
C GLY A 252 11.43 -1.89 7.94
N ILE A 253 10.78 -1.22 8.89
CA ILE A 253 10.68 -1.69 10.26
C ILE A 253 9.21 -1.83 10.68
N SER A 254 8.92 -2.71 11.64
CA SER A 254 7.62 -2.76 12.31
C SER A 254 7.73 -2.42 13.78
N ASP A 255 6.71 -1.72 14.27
CA ASP A 255 6.61 -1.29 15.67
C ASP A 255 5.88 -2.32 16.56
N LYS A 256 5.66 -2.02 17.86
CA LYS A 256 4.96 -2.93 18.80
C LYS A 256 3.49 -3.15 18.46
N CYS A 257 2.93 -2.33 17.57
CA CYS A 257 1.59 -2.51 17.02
C CYS A 257 1.60 -3.23 15.67
N ARG A 258 2.76 -3.73 15.23
CA ARG A 258 2.98 -4.44 13.95
C ARG A 258 2.67 -3.54 12.75
N SER A 259 2.74 -2.23 12.91
CA SER A 259 2.58 -1.28 11.82
C SER A 259 3.91 -1.15 11.07
N PHE A 260 3.86 -1.26 9.75
CA PHE A 260 5.05 -1.12 8.90
C PHE A 260 5.40 0.34 8.61
N HIS A 261 6.69 0.66 8.74
CA HIS A 261 7.32 1.93 8.45
C HIS A 261 8.41 1.71 7.41
N LEU A 262 8.22 2.29 6.22
CA LEU A 262 9.15 2.13 5.09
C LEU A 262 10.50 2.79 5.42
N VAL A 263 11.61 2.14 5.06
CA VAL A 263 12.97 2.70 5.17
C VAL A 263 13.57 2.93 3.79
N ALA A 264 13.49 1.95 2.88
CA ALA A 264 14.01 2.09 1.51
C ALA A 264 13.38 1.07 0.56
N LEU A 265 13.43 1.38 -0.74
CA LEU A 265 13.05 0.50 -1.83
C LEU A 265 14.25 0.30 -2.75
N PHE A 266 14.46 -0.91 -3.27
CA PHE A 266 15.52 -1.20 -4.23
C PHE A 266 14.95 -1.91 -5.44
N ILE A 267 15.30 -1.48 -6.64
CA ILE A 267 15.04 -2.23 -7.88
C ILE A 267 16.30 -3.03 -8.18
N THR A 268 16.17 -4.35 -8.32
CA THR A 268 17.30 -5.25 -8.60
C THR A 268 16.98 -6.19 -9.75
N SER A 269 17.93 -6.51 -10.63
CA SER A 269 17.66 -7.47 -11.72
C SER A 269 17.59 -8.93 -11.29
N GLN A 270 18.28 -9.30 -10.20
CA GLN A 270 18.40 -10.69 -9.74
C GLN A 270 18.32 -10.79 -8.21
N ARG A 271 18.24 -12.02 -7.68
CA ARG A 271 18.18 -12.34 -6.23
C ARG A 271 19.34 -13.24 -5.82
N LEU A 272 20.56 -12.78 -6.07
CA LEU A 272 21.78 -13.45 -5.63
C LEU A 272 22.21 -12.92 -4.27
N GLU A 273 22.94 -13.73 -3.51
CA GLU A 273 23.45 -13.35 -2.19
C GLU A 273 24.26 -12.04 -2.26
N ASP A 274 25.18 -11.91 -3.21
CA ASP A 274 26.01 -10.71 -3.36
C ASP A 274 25.20 -9.44 -3.68
N ILE A 275 24.04 -9.58 -4.32
CA ILE A 275 23.13 -8.45 -4.56
C ILE A 275 22.48 -8.02 -3.26
N TYR A 276 21.99 -8.96 -2.43
CA TYR A 276 21.46 -8.62 -1.10
C TYR A 276 22.53 -8.01 -0.20
N VAL A 277 23.77 -8.51 -0.24
CA VAL A 277 24.92 -7.92 0.47
C VAL A 277 25.12 -6.48 0.02
N THR A 278 25.09 -6.21 -1.29
CA THR A 278 25.23 -4.87 -1.85
C THR A 278 24.07 -3.96 -1.41
N VAL A 279 22.83 -4.44 -1.50
CA VAL A 279 21.62 -3.70 -1.07
C VAL A 279 21.72 -3.28 0.41
N LEU A 280 22.06 -4.21 1.29
CA LEU A 280 22.15 -3.93 2.73
C LEU A 280 23.36 -3.05 3.05
N THR A 281 24.50 -3.24 2.36
CA THR A 281 25.69 -2.40 2.54
C THR A 281 25.40 -0.95 2.14
N GLU A 282 24.78 -0.74 0.99
CA GLU A 282 24.41 0.59 0.51
C GLU A 282 23.30 1.22 1.38
N LEU A 283 22.39 0.41 1.93
CA LEU A 283 21.44 0.88 2.93
C LEU A 283 22.13 1.41 4.20
N ARG A 284 23.12 0.68 4.74
CA ARG A 284 23.88 1.14 5.92
C ARG A 284 24.69 2.39 5.62
N ARG A 285 25.30 2.47 4.43
CA ARG A 285 26.08 3.63 3.98
C ARG A 285 25.23 4.89 3.88
N ILE A 286 24.08 4.81 3.20
CA ILE A 286 23.20 5.98 3.05
C ILE A 286 22.57 6.38 4.37
N PHE A 287 22.23 5.40 5.22
CA PHE A 287 21.73 5.66 6.57
C PHE A 287 22.76 6.43 7.40
N ALA A 288 24.02 6.01 7.41
CA ALA A 288 25.09 6.72 8.12
C ALA A 288 25.28 8.15 7.60
N SER A 289 25.22 8.33 6.27
CA SER A 289 25.34 9.65 5.65
C SER A 289 24.21 10.60 6.07
N VAL A 290 22.98 10.10 6.19
CA VAL A 290 21.79 10.89 6.56
C VAL A 290 21.65 11.11 8.06
N SER A 291 22.06 10.13 8.88
CA SER A 291 21.88 10.15 10.34
C SER A 291 23.03 10.83 11.10
N GLY A 292 23.96 11.49 10.39
CA GLY A 292 25.11 12.17 11.01
C GLY A 292 26.17 11.20 11.52
N GLY A 293 26.43 10.11 10.79
CA GLY A 293 27.46 9.13 11.10
C GLY A 293 27.01 7.96 11.98
N ARG A 294 25.72 7.87 12.33
CA ARG A 294 25.21 6.72 13.10
C ARG A 294 25.13 5.47 12.23
N HIS A 295 25.52 4.34 12.78
CA HIS A 295 25.35 3.06 12.11
C HIS A 295 23.90 2.57 12.22
N LEU A 296 23.39 2.00 11.14
CA LEU A 296 22.15 1.22 11.21
C LEU A 296 22.46 -0.09 11.96
N VAL A 297 21.81 -0.28 13.10
CA VAL A 297 21.92 -1.45 13.97
C VAL A 297 20.56 -2.12 14.05
N VAL A 298 20.53 -3.44 14.07
CA VAL A 298 19.28 -4.25 14.12
C VAL A 298 19.40 -5.32 15.21
N LYS A 299 18.35 -5.51 16.03
CA LYS A 299 18.27 -6.64 16.98
C LYS A 299 17.43 -7.78 16.42
N PHE A 300 16.30 -7.48 15.82
CA PHE A 300 15.37 -8.48 15.28
C PHE A 300 15.25 -8.31 13.77
N VAL A 301 15.54 -9.36 13.01
CA VAL A 301 15.43 -9.35 11.54
C VAL A 301 14.47 -10.44 11.10
N MET A 302 13.51 -10.10 10.25
CA MET A 302 12.59 -11.05 9.64
C MET A 302 12.58 -10.85 8.13
N ALA A 303 12.87 -11.91 7.40
CA ALA A 303 12.82 -11.92 5.95
C ALA A 303 12.24 -13.26 5.46
N ASP A 304 12.26 -13.47 4.15
CA ASP A 304 11.79 -14.72 3.57
C ASP A 304 12.69 -15.90 3.96
N ALA A 305 12.16 -17.12 3.82
CA ALA A 305 12.90 -18.36 4.02
C ALA A 305 13.85 -18.64 2.83
N GLU A 306 14.73 -17.69 2.54
CA GLU A 306 15.69 -17.72 1.43
C GLU A 306 17.12 -17.63 2.00
N ALA A 307 17.93 -18.67 1.78
CA ALA A 307 19.29 -18.75 2.33
C ALA A 307 20.17 -17.54 1.94
N ALA A 308 20.04 -17.06 0.70
CA ALA A 308 20.76 -15.89 0.21
C ALA A 308 20.46 -14.62 1.03
N GLN A 309 19.22 -14.43 1.49
CA GLN A 309 18.86 -13.29 2.34
C GLN A 309 19.47 -13.42 3.73
N GLN A 310 19.38 -14.62 4.33
CA GLN A 310 19.95 -14.88 5.65
C GLN A 310 21.47 -14.70 5.65
N ASN A 311 22.18 -15.28 4.68
CA ASN A 311 23.62 -15.15 4.54
C ASN A 311 24.05 -13.69 4.34
N ALA A 312 23.33 -12.94 3.50
CA ALA A 312 23.60 -11.52 3.29
C ALA A 312 23.42 -10.69 4.56
N VAL A 313 22.36 -10.94 5.35
CA VAL A 313 22.15 -10.28 6.65
C VAL A 313 23.29 -10.61 7.62
N VAL A 314 23.68 -11.89 7.72
CA VAL A 314 24.81 -12.32 8.56
C VAL A 314 26.11 -11.63 8.12
N ARG A 315 26.39 -11.56 6.83
CA ARG A 315 27.61 -10.95 6.30
C ARG A 315 27.67 -9.43 6.52
N VAL A 316 26.53 -8.73 6.44
CA VAL A 316 26.48 -7.27 6.53
C VAL A 316 26.28 -6.75 7.95
N PHE A 317 25.51 -7.45 8.79
CA PHE A 317 25.22 -7.03 10.16
C PHE A 317 25.93 -7.88 11.23
N GLY A 318 26.40 -9.09 10.91
CA GLY A 318 26.97 -10.00 11.92
C GLY A 318 28.33 -9.59 12.47
N ALA A 319 29.02 -8.63 11.84
CA ALA A 319 30.29 -8.12 12.33
C ALA A 319 30.13 -7.20 13.56
N ASP A 320 29.02 -6.46 13.65
CA ASP A 320 28.84 -5.38 14.62
C ASP A 320 27.43 -5.30 15.24
N CYS A 321 26.50 -6.17 14.85
CA CYS A 321 25.18 -6.30 15.45
C CYS A 321 25.02 -7.70 16.07
N GLU A 322 24.66 -7.76 17.35
CA GLU A 322 24.20 -8.99 17.98
C GLU A 322 22.69 -9.17 17.71
N PHE A 323 22.32 -9.83 16.62
CA PHE A 323 20.94 -9.91 16.16
C PHE A 323 20.35 -11.32 16.17
N VAL A 324 19.02 -11.39 16.12
CA VAL A 324 18.21 -12.60 16.00
C VAL A 324 17.53 -12.62 14.63
N TYR A 325 17.90 -13.58 13.79
CA TYR A 325 17.20 -13.85 12.53
C TYR A 325 15.96 -14.70 12.81
N LEU A 326 14.78 -14.13 12.59
CA LEU A 326 13.48 -14.69 12.88
C LEU A 326 12.88 -15.35 11.64
N MET A 327 12.18 -16.46 11.85
CA MET A 327 11.39 -17.09 10.82
C MET A 327 9.92 -16.71 10.89
N CYS A 328 9.40 -16.27 9.75
CA CYS A 328 8.00 -15.93 9.58
C CYS A 328 7.12 -17.16 9.87
N PHE A 329 6.34 -17.11 10.94
CA PHE A 329 5.47 -18.22 11.35
C PHE A 329 4.40 -18.55 10.30
N TYR A 330 3.94 -17.56 9.51
CA TYR A 330 3.03 -17.84 8.39
C TYR A 330 3.67 -18.75 7.34
N HIS A 331 4.95 -18.58 7.02
CA HIS A 331 5.64 -19.45 6.07
C HIS A 331 5.80 -20.87 6.61
N VAL A 332 6.04 -21.03 7.91
CA VAL A 332 6.00 -22.34 8.59
C VAL A 332 4.64 -22.98 8.38
N MET A 333 3.55 -22.29 8.73
CA MET A 333 2.20 -22.84 8.64
C MET A 333 1.76 -23.11 7.20
N ALA A 334 2.15 -22.27 6.24
CA ALA A 334 1.86 -22.50 4.82
C ALA A 334 2.54 -23.78 4.32
N LYS A 335 3.80 -24.01 4.68
CA LYS A 335 4.54 -25.23 4.30
C LYS A 335 4.07 -26.47 5.04
N VAL A 336 3.71 -26.35 6.31
CA VAL A 336 3.06 -27.41 7.08
C VAL A 336 1.74 -27.81 6.42
N HIS A 337 0.88 -26.85 6.08
CA HIS A 337 -0.39 -27.13 5.42
C HIS A 337 -0.19 -27.79 4.04
N GLU A 338 0.82 -27.38 3.25
CA GLU A 338 1.18 -28.07 2.01
C GLU A 338 1.54 -29.54 2.24
N LYS A 339 2.30 -29.84 3.30
CA LYS A 339 2.76 -31.19 3.65
C LYS A 339 1.69 -32.07 4.28
N LEU A 340 0.66 -31.48 4.89
CA LEU A 340 -0.46 -32.19 5.50
C LEU A 340 -1.60 -32.51 4.51
N LYS A 341 -1.52 -32.12 3.24
CA LYS A 341 -2.59 -32.37 2.25
C LYS A 341 -2.99 -33.84 2.08
N SER A 342 -2.06 -34.77 2.33
CA SER A 342 -2.30 -36.22 2.25
C SER A 342 -2.60 -36.87 3.61
N VAL A 343 -2.63 -36.07 4.69
CA VAL A 343 -2.89 -36.54 6.06
C VAL A 343 -4.37 -36.34 6.38
N PRO A 344 -5.04 -37.31 7.05
CA PRO A 344 -6.44 -37.17 7.44
C PRO A 344 -6.73 -35.87 8.21
N ASP A 345 -7.86 -35.21 7.91
CA ASP A 345 -8.20 -33.87 8.46
C ASP A 345 -8.11 -33.79 9.98
N ARG A 346 -8.59 -34.83 10.69
CA ARG A 346 -8.53 -34.90 12.17
C ARG A 346 -7.09 -34.81 12.70
N LEU A 347 -6.17 -35.53 12.06
CA LEU A 347 -4.75 -35.53 12.43
C LEU A 347 -4.09 -34.21 12.01
N SER A 348 -4.45 -33.68 10.84
CA SER A 348 -4.00 -32.37 10.38
C SER A 348 -4.38 -31.26 11.35
N GLU A 349 -5.62 -31.23 11.86
CA GLU A 349 -6.05 -30.27 12.88
C GLU A 349 -5.26 -30.41 14.18
N GLN A 350 -4.97 -31.65 14.60
CA GLN A 350 -4.18 -31.94 15.80
C GLN A 350 -2.73 -31.47 15.65
N VAL A 351 -2.07 -31.77 14.53
CA VAL A 351 -0.71 -31.32 14.21
C VAL A 351 -0.65 -29.79 14.20
N MET A 352 -1.63 -29.14 13.58
CA MET A 352 -1.70 -27.68 13.57
C MET A 352 -1.82 -27.13 15.00
N ALA A 353 -2.70 -27.69 15.83
CA ALA A 353 -2.85 -27.28 17.23
C ALA A 353 -1.53 -27.45 18.01
N ASP A 354 -0.86 -28.59 17.88
CA ASP A 354 0.42 -28.89 18.52
C ASP A 354 1.50 -27.84 18.12
N ILE A 355 1.60 -27.50 16.83
CA ILE A 355 2.54 -26.48 16.34
C ILE A 355 2.21 -25.09 16.89
N TYR A 356 0.92 -24.76 17.05
CA TYR A 356 0.52 -23.52 17.71
C TYR A 356 0.90 -23.49 19.18
N ASP A 357 0.81 -24.60 19.91
CA ASP A 357 1.27 -24.66 21.29
C ASP A 357 2.79 -24.46 21.39
N LEU A 358 3.55 -25.08 20.48
CA LEU A 358 4.99 -24.85 20.35
C LEU A 358 5.32 -23.39 20.00
N HIS A 359 4.57 -22.77 19.10
CA HIS A 359 4.76 -21.36 18.74
C HIS A 359 4.57 -20.44 19.94
N PHE A 360 3.60 -20.76 20.79
CA PHE A 360 3.23 -19.99 21.98
C PHE A 360 3.96 -20.43 23.26
N ALA A 361 4.97 -21.28 23.17
CA ALA A 361 5.86 -21.57 24.29
C ALA A 361 6.40 -20.27 24.87
N THR A 362 6.39 -20.16 26.20
CA THR A 362 6.74 -18.92 26.90
C THR A 362 8.25 -18.73 27.06
N THR A 363 9.00 -19.81 26.99
CA THR A 363 10.47 -19.84 27.12
C THR A 363 11.06 -20.96 26.27
N SER A 364 12.38 -20.91 26.04
CA SER A 364 13.11 -21.99 25.37
C SER A 364 12.94 -23.33 26.10
N ALA A 365 13.07 -23.36 27.43
CA ALA A 365 12.93 -24.59 28.20
C ALA A 365 11.54 -25.24 28.07
N VAL A 366 10.48 -24.41 28.04
CA VAL A 366 9.11 -24.91 27.79
C VAL A 366 8.99 -25.48 26.37
N TYR A 367 9.57 -24.81 25.38
CA TYR A 367 9.58 -25.30 24.00
C TYR A 367 10.34 -26.63 23.88
N ASP A 368 11.53 -26.73 24.48
CA ASP A 368 12.40 -27.91 24.39
C ASP A 368 11.74 -29.15 25.01
N GLU A 369 10.93 -28.96 26.05
CA GLU A 369 10.13 -30.04 26.63
C GLU A 369 8.92 -30.39 25.75
N GLN A 370 8.17 -29.38 25.30
CA GLN A 370 6.98 -29.59 24.48
C GLN A 370 7.31 -30.22 23.12
N VAL A 371 8.41 -29.81 22.48
CA VAL A 371 8.78 -30.32 21.15
C VAL A 371 9.11 -31.81 21.23
N LYS A 372 9.77 -32.28 22.31
CA LYS A 372 10.03 -33.70 22.54
C LYS A 372 8.73 -34.48 22.66
N GLN A 373 7.80 -33.99 23.50
CA GLN A 373 6.50 -34.63 23.70
C GLN A 373 5.68 -34.69 22.40
N VAL A 374 5.66 -33.59 21.63
CA VAL A 374 4.96 -33.51 20.33
C VAL A 374 5.57 -34.46 19.31
N LEU A 375 6.90 -34.52 19.20
CA LEU A 375 7.58 -35.43 18.27
C LEU A 375 7.36 -36.90 18.66
N THR A 376 7.42 -37.24 19.94
CA THR A 376 7.09 -38.60 20.44
C THR A 376 5.65 -38.97 20.12
N LYS A 377 4.70 -38.06 20.36
CA LYS A 377 3.28 -38.24 20.04
C LYS A 377 3.07 -38.49 18.54
N TRP A 378 3.69 -37.71 17.65
CA TRP A 378 3.57 -37.90 16.21
C TRP A 378 4.27 -39.18 15.72
N SER A 379 5.29 -39.66 16.43
CA SER A 379 5.97 -40.91 16.08
C SER A 379 5.12 -42.15 16.31
N GLY A 380 4.06 -42.04 17.14
CA GLY A 380 3.12 -43.14 17.40
C GLY A 380 2.03 -43.33 16.34
N ASP A 381 1.97 -42.49 15.30
CA ASP A 381 0.98 -42.57 14.22
C ASP A 381 1.67 -42.75 12.87
N GLU A 382 1.38 -43.87 12.20
CA GLU A 382 2.00 -44.24 10.91
C GLU A 382 1.78 -43.18 9.83
N HIS A 383 0.65 -42.45 9.86
CA HIS A 383 0.36 -41.38 8.89
C HIS A 383 1.21 -40.13 9.11
N LEU A 384 1.82 -39.96 10.28
CA LEU A 384 2.59 -38.77 10.65
C LEU A 384 4.10 -38.99 10.64
N VAL A 385 4.61 -40.21 10.54
CA VAL A 385 6.06 -40.51 10.57
C VAL A 385 6.84 -39.66 9.56
N GLY A 386 6.41 -39.66 8.29
CA GLY A 386 7.07 -38.87 7.24
C GLY A 386 6.95 -37.35 7.45
N PHE A 387 5.83 -36.90 8.02
CA PHE A 387 5.64 -35.48 8.36
C PHE A 387 6.53 -35.06 9.54
N LYS A 388 6.62 -35.89 10.57
CA LYS A 388 7.47 -35.69 11.76
C LYS A 388 8.92 -35.51 11.33
N ASP A 389 9.46 -36.42 10.52
CA ASP A 389 10.85 -36.35 10.05
C ASP A 389 11.10 -35.08 9.24
N TYR A 390 10.14 -34.69 8.38
CA TYR A 390 10.19 -33.42 7.67
C TYR A 390 10.21 -32.23 8.65
N PHE A 391 9.32 -32.21 9.64
CA PHE A 391 9.16 -31.09 10.57
C PHE A 391 10.39 -30.92 11.45
N GLU A 392 10.92 -32.01 12.00
CA GLU A 392 12.12 -31.99 12.84
C GLU A 392 13.35 -31.50 12.07
N ARG A 393 13.57 -32.00 10.86
CA ARG A 393 14.69 -31.58 10.01
C ARG A 393 14.57 -30.12 9.57
N THR A 394 13.36 -29.65 9.26
CA THR A 394 13.16 -28.34 8.64
C THR A 394 12.96 -27.22 9.67
N TRP A 395 12.18 -27.46 10.72
CA TRP A 395 11.68 -26.42 11.61
C TRP A 395 12.21 -26.51 13.04
N VAL A 396 12.87 -27.61 13.41
CA VAL A 396 13.47 -27.78 14.74
C VAL A 396 14.99 -27.68 14.69
N THR A 397 15.62 -28.34 13.72
CA THR A 397 17.09 -28.50 13.67
C THR A 397 17.79 -27.64 12.61
N SER A 398 17.07 -27.07 11.64
CA SER A 398 17.68 -26.23 10.59
C SER A 398 17.96 -24.80 11.06
N ALA A 399 18.62 -23.99 10.22
CA ALA A 399 18.81 -22.55 10.44
C ALA A 399 17.50 -21.74 10.54
N PHE A 400 16.36 -22.32 10.15
CA PHE A 400 15.03 -21.71 10.13
C PHE A 400 14.17 -22.06 11.37
N TRP A 401 14.81 -22.45 12.49
CA TRP A 401 14.10 -22.90 13.69
C TRP A 401 13.44 -21.79 14.52
N ARG A 402 13.84 -20.52 14.36
CA ARG A 402 13.43 -19.39 15.22
C ARG A 402 12.07 -18.78 14.82
N TRP A 403 11.00 -19.57 14.92
CA TRP A 403 9.62 -19.14 14.61
C TRP A 403 8.73 -18.99 15.86
N GLN A 404 9.25 -19.26 17.06
CA GLN A 404 8.53 -19.21 18.33
C GLN A 404 8.40 -17.79 18.87
N CYS A 405 7.34 -17.53 19.64
CA CYS A 405 7.02 -16.20 20.15
C CYS A 405 8.09 -15.63 21.11
N PHE A 406 8.75 -16.49 21.90
CA PHE A 406 9.71 -16.07 22.92
C PHE A 406 11.00 -15.48 22.37
N HIS A 407 11.26 -15.58 21.05
CA HIS A 407 12.42 -14.93 20.41
C HIS A 407 12.29 -13.41 20.28
N THR A 408 11.10 -12.86 20.52
CA THR A 408 10.84 -11.42 20.44
C THR A 408 10.07 -10.95 21.67
N PRO A 409 10.24 -9.69 22.08
CA PRO A 409 9.35 -9.09 23.06
C PRO A 409 7.88 -9.17 22.64
N SER A 410 7.00 -9.23 23.63
CA SER A 410 5.56 -9.23 23.41
C SER A 410 5.09 -8.00 22.62
N GLY A 411 4.10 -8.20 21.73
CA GLY A 411 3.57 -7.19 20.81
C GLY A 411 4.18 -7.23 19.40
N PHE A 412 5.43 -7.69 19.27
CA PHE A 412 6.18 -7.66 18.01
C PHE A 412 5.56 -8.58 16.94
N ALA A 413 5.88 -8.37 15.67
CA ALA A 413 5.41 -9.24 14.60
C ALA A 413 6.11 -10.62 14.67
N THR A 414 5.36 -11.72 14.50
CA THR A 414 5.90 -13.07 14.24
C THR A 414 5.73 -13.51 12.79
N THR A 415 5.17 -12.65 11.95
CA THR A 415 4.96 -12.90 10.53
C THR A 415 5.43 -11.71 9.70
N ASN A 416 5.75 -11.95 8.43
CA ASN A 416 6.14 -10.91 7.49
C ASN A 416 4.93 -10.08 6.99
N ASN A 417 3.76 -10.23 7.62
CA ASN A 417 2.55 -9.52 7.25
C ASN A 417 2.70 -7.98 7.18
N PRO A 418 3.48 -7.30 8.05
CA PRO A 418 3.68 -5.85 7.94
C PRO A 418 4.22 -5.42 6.56
N VAL A 419 5.31 -6.03 6.10
CA VAL A 419 5.90 -5.71 4.78
C VAL A 419 5.06 -6.25 3.63
N GLU A 420 4.43 -7.43 3.78
CA GLU A 420 3.53 -7.96 2.75
C GLU A 420 2.31 -7.06 2.53
N GLN A 421 1.76 -6.45 3.60
CA GLN A 421 0.69 -5.45 3.49
C GLN A 421 1.17 -4.20 2.75
N PHE A 422 2.40 -3.77 3.00
CA PHE A 422 3.00 -2.68 2.26
C PHE A 422 3.22 -3.03 0.77
N ASN A 423 3.64 -4.26 0.48
CA ASN A 423 3.77 -4.75 -0.89
C ASN A 423 2.43 -4.79 -1.65
N ARG A 424 1.33 -5.10 -0.95
CA ARG A 424 -0.03 -4.96 -1.50
C ARG A 424 -0.39 -3.48 -1.72
N LEU A 425 0.02 -2.58 -0.84
CA LEU A 425 -0.18 -1.13 -0.98
C LEU A 425 0.53 -0.60 -2.23
N ILE A 426 1.82 -0.92 -2.44
CA ILE A 426 2.56 -0.57 -3.66
C ILE A 426 1.78 -1.02 -4.90
N LYS A 427 1.34 -2.29 -4.89
CA LYS A 427 0.58 -2.88 -6.00
C LYS A 427 -0.77 -2.22 -6.21
N ARG A 428 -1.47 -1.80 -5.15
CA ARG A 428 -2.81 -1.23 -5.24
C ARG A 428 -2.78 0.23 -5.64
N ASP A 429 -1.91 1.02 -5.02
CA ASP A 429 -1.99 2.48 -5.04
C ASP A 429 -1.02 3.12 -6.05
N TYR A 430 0.11 2.45 -6.33
CA TYR A 430 1.15 3.01 -7.21
C TYR A 430 1.19 2.32 -8.56
N THR A 431 1.24 0.98 -8.59
CA THR A 431 1.29 0.26 -9.87
C THR A 431 -0.08 -0.15 -10.41
N LEU A 432 -1.15 0.04 -9.63
CA LEU A 432 -2.52 -0.34 -9.99
C LEU A 432 -2.64 -1.79 -10.47
N ARG A 433 -1.82 -2.69 -9.92
CA ARG A 433 -1.69 -4.10 -10.28
C ARG A 433 -1.29 -4.33 -11.75
N THR A 434 -0.62 -3.36 -12.36
CA THR A 434 -0.10 -3.43 -13.72
C THR A 434 1.42 -3.41 -13.74
N LYS A 435 2.02 -4.03 -14.77
CA LYS A 435 3.47 -4.04 -14.99
C LYS A 435 3.89 -2.80 -15.77
N HIS A 436 4.83 -2.04 -15.23
CA HIS A 436 5.35 -0.81 -15.83
C HIS A 436 6.73 -1.01 -16.46
N LYS A 437 7.15 -0.03 -17.25
CA LYS A 437 8.54 0.05 -17.70
C LYS A 437 9.45 0.55 -16.59
N ILE A 438 10.75 0.32 -16.67
CA ILE A 438 11.67 0.64 -15.57
C ILE A 438 11.68 2.14 -15.25
N GLY A 439 11.76 3.04 -16.24
CA GLY A 439 11.72 4.49 -16.00
C GLY A 439 10.43 4.95 -15.31
N THR A 440 9.28 4.38 -15.71
CA THR A 440 8.00 4.64 -15.04
C THR A 440 7.99 4.10 -13.62
N LEU A 441 8.54 2.90 -13.38
CA LEU A 441 8.61 2.30 -12.05
C LEU A 441 9.48 3.13 -11.10
N VAL A 442 10.63 3.62 -11.55
CA VAL A 442 11.50 4.50 -10.75
C VAL A 442 10.73 5.71 -10.25
N GLN A 443 9.94 6.37 -11.12
CA GLN A 443 9.13 7.51 -10.70
C GLN A 443 8.04 7.12 -9.70
N LEU A 444 7.30 6.04 -9.95
CA LEU A 444 6.22 5.59 -9.06
C LEU A 444 6.75 5.22 -7.67
N LEU A 445 7.93 4.63 -7.58
CA LEU A 445 8.57 4.30 -6.29
C LEU A 445 9.13 5.55 -5.61
N ALA A 446 9.67 6.52 -6.36
CA ALA A 446 10.08 7.82 -5.81
C ALA A 446 8.89 8.59 -5.23
N ASP A 447 7.75 8.63 -5.95
CA ASP A 447 6.49 9.21 -5.46
C ASP A 447 6.00 8.46 -4.21
N CYS A 448 6.14 7.14 -4.17
CA CYS A 448 5.85 6.34 -2.97
C CYS A 448 6.69 6.77 -1.78
N CYS A 449 8.01 6.89 -1.97
CA CYS A 449 8.92 7.37 -0.93
C CYS A 449 8.52 8.78 -0.44
N GLN A 450 8.21 9.69 -1.36
CA GLN A 450 7.76 11.04 -1.02
C GLN A 450 6.46 11.02 -0.21
N HIS A 451 5.42 10.33 -0.69
CA HIS A 451 4.12 10.24 -0.02
C HIS A 451 4.24 9.66 1.40
N GLN A 452 5.01 8.57 1.56
CA GLN A 452 5.24 7.96 2.87
C GLN A 452 6.03 8.88 3.81
N SER A 453 6.89 9.76 3.27
CA SER A 453 7.68 10.72 4.06
C SER A 453 6.90 11.97 4.50
N VAL A 454 5.92 12.43 3.71
CA VAL A 454 5.12 13.63 4.04
C VAL A 454 3.98 13.31 5.01
N THR A 455 3.52 12.06 5.04
CA THR A 455 2.49 11.56 5.96
C THR A 455 3.04 10.43 6.82
N PRO A 456 4.07 10.70 7.65
CA PRO A 456 4.71 9.66 8.44
C PRO A 456 3.70 9.08 9.44
N LYS A 457 3.67 7.75 9.53
CA LYS A 457 2.92 7.07 10.58
C LYS A 457 3.61 7.29 11.91
N VAL A 458 2.82 7.53 12.96
CA VAL A 458 3.34 7.57 14.33
C VAL A 458 3.82 6.16 14.69
N PHE A 459 5.08 6.06 15.09
CA PHE A 459 5.67 4.81 15.55
C PHE A 459 5.22 4.51 16.98
N LYS A 460 4.74 3.28 17.22
CA LYS A 460 4.14 2.90 18.49
C LYS A 460 5.07 2.02 19.32
N GLU A 461 5.61 2.60 20.39
CA GLU A 461 6.49 1.90 21.34
C GLU A 461 5.72 1.04 22.35
N LEU A 462 4.41 1.26 22.45
CA LEU A 462 3.49 0.48 23.27
C LEU A 462 2.43 -0.18 22.38
N PRO A 463 1.96 -1.37 22.77
CA PRO A 463 0.88 -2.04 22.07
C PRO A 463 -0.43 -1.25 22.24
N GLU A 464 -1.27 -1.28 21.20
CA GLU A 464 -2.61 -0.69 21.24
C GLU A 464 -3.69 -1.70 20.81
N PRO A 465 -4.88 -1.66 21.42
CA PRO A 465 -5.94 -2.57 21.09
C PRO A 465 -6.54 -2.24 19.72
N THR A 466 -6.55 -3.22 18.83
CA THR A 466 -7.19 -3.09 17.51
C THR A 466 -8.71 -2.92 17.66
N GLN A 467 -9.34 -2.28 16.66
CA GLN A 467 -10.80 -2.10 16.67
C GLN A 467 -11.55 -3.44 16.71
N GLN A 468 -11.00 -4.49 16.11
CA GLN A 468 -11.58 -5.83 16.15
C GLN A 468 -11.49 -6.47 17.51
N LEU A 469 -10.36 -6.30 18.21
CA LEU A 469 -10.23 -6.80 19.58
C LEU A 469 -11.22 -6.08 20.51
N LYS A 470 -11.38 -4.76 20.36
CA LYS A 470 -12.42 -3.99 21.08
C LYS A 470 -13.83 -4.48 20.75
N ALA A 471 -14.13 -4.72 19.48
CA ALA A 471 -15.43 -5.25 19.04
C ALA A 471 -15.69 -6.66 19.59
N ARG A 472 -14.66 -7.52 19.62
CA ARG A 472 -14.72 -8.88 20.19
C ARG A 472 -15.03 -8.86 21.68
N VAL A 473 -14.36 -8.00 22.46
CA VAL A 473 -14.67 -7.83 23.89
C VAL A 473 -16.12 -7.41 24.10
N LYS A 474 -16.62 -6.49 23.27
CA LYS A 474 -18.04 -6.06 23.33
C LYS A 474 -19.00 -7.21 23.01
N ASP A 475 -18.70 -8.03 22.01
CA ASP A 475 -19.51 -9.21 21.66
C ASP A 475 -19.50 -10.27 22.78
N PHE A 476 -18.31 -10.62 23.28
CA PHE A 476 -18.14 -11.61 24.33
C PHE A 476 -18.85 -11.18 25.61
N ARG A 477 -18.76 -9.89 25.96
CA ARG A 477 -19.49 -9.34 27.11
C ARG A 477 -21.01 -9.36 26.91
N ARG A 478 -21.50 -9.11 25.69
CA ARG A 478 -22.94 -9.17 25.37
C ARG A 478 -23.49 -10.59 25.46
N ARG A 479 -22.66 -11.60 25.17
CA ARG A 479 -23.01 -13.03 25.20
C ARG A 479 -22.65 -13.72 26.52
N ASP A 480 -22.28 -12.95 27.55
CA ASP A 480 -21.84 -13.47 28.86
C ASP A 480 -20.70 -14.52 28.77
N LEU A 481 -19.80 -14.35 27.79
CA LEU A 481 -18.62 -15.18 27.60
C LEU A 481 -17.40 -14.69 28.37
N LEU A 482 -17.41 -13.45 28.87
CA LEU A 482 -16.38 -12.92 29.77
C LEU A 482 -17.06 -12.55 31.09
N LEU A 483 -16.62 -13.19 32.16
CA LEU A 483 -17.20 -13.05 33.48
C LEU A 483 -16.14 -12.57 34.47
N ASP A 484 -16.53 -11.61 35.30
CA ASP A 484 -15.77 -11.22 36.48
C ASP A 484 -16.04 -12.24 37.60
N ARG A 485 -15.00 -12.95 38.02
CA ARG A 485 -14.98 -13.93 39.12
C ARG A 485 -14.19 -13.41 40.32
N THR A 486 -13.91 -12.11 40.38
CA THR A 486 -13.22 -11.51 41.52
C THR A 486 -14.05 -11.76 42.78
N PRO A 487 -13.46 -12.38 43.82
CA PRO A 487 -14.17 -12.66 45.07
C PRO A 487 -14.74 -11.37 45.66
N GLY A 488 -16.02 -11.38 46.00
CA GLY A 488 -16.66 -10.26 46.67
C GLY A 488 -16.12 -10.09 48.09
N ARG A 489 -16.17 -8.87 48.65
CA ARG A 489 -15.70 -8.57 50.02
C ARG A 489 -16.27 -9.49 51.11
N SER A 490 -17.44 -10.08 50.86
CA SER A 490 -18.15 -10.96 51.77
C SER A 490 -17.85 -12.45 51.58
N SER A 491 -16.96 -12.84 50.67
CA SER A 491 -16.63 -14.26 50.44
C SER A 491 -15.51 -14.73 51.36
N ILE A 492 -15.55 -16.02 51.73
CA ILE A 492 -14.49 -16.68 52.52
C ILE A 492 -13.14 -16.57 51.79
N GLU A 493 -13.14 -16.72 50.46
CA GLU A 493 -11.93 -16.57 49.63
C GLU A 493 -11.32 -15.16 49.74
N PHE A 494 -12.13 -14.11 49.84
CA PHE A 494 -11.66 -12.73 50.03
C PHE A 494 -11.03 -12.52 51.42
N LEU A 495 -11.53 -13.21 52.44
CA LEU A 495 -11.01 -13.12 53.81
C LEU A 495 -9.71 -13.92 54.00
N LEU A 496 -9.54 -15.02 53.25
CA LEU A 496 -8.36 -15.89 53.32
C LEU A 496 -7.19 -15.39 52.49
N ALA A 497 -7.44 -14.78 51.33
CA ALA A 497 -6.42 -14.25 50.45
C ALA A 497 -6.48 -12.72 50.50
N SER A 498 -5.47 -12.05 51.07
CA SER A 498 -5.33 -10.58 51.05
C SER A 498 -5.38 -10.07 49.60
N PRO A 499 -6.55 -9.65 49.08
CA PRO A 499 -6.74 -9.61 47.64
C PRO A 499 -6.28 -8.26 47.12
N ASN A 500 -5.37 -8.28 46.14
CA ASN A 500 -4.91 -7.06 45.47
C ASN A 500 -6.13 -6.35 44.84
N PRO A 501 -6.47 -5.12 45.26
CA PRO A 501 -7.65 -4.41 44.76
C PRO A 501 -7.55 -4.08 43.26
N ASN A 502 -6.36 -4.18 42.68
CA ASN A 502 -6.09 -3.97 41.26
C ASN A 502 -6.10 -5.26 40.44
N GLU A 503 -6.31 -6.42 41.07
CA GLU A 503 -6.50 -7.68 40.36
C GLU A 503 -7.99 -7.87 40.00
N VAL A 504 -8.23 -8.39 38.80
CA VAL A 504 -9.53 -8.91 38.35
C VAL A 504 -9.34 -10.35 37.92
N ARG A 505 -10.21 -11.25 38.38
CA ARG A 505 -10.25 -12.62 37.85
C ARG A 505 -11.25 -12.69 36.71
N VAL A 506 -10.75 -12.89 35.49
CA VAL A 506 -11.57 -12.93 34.28
C VAL A 506 -11.69 -14.37 33.79
N LEU A 507 -12.91 -14.92 33.89
CA LEU A 507 -13.24 -16.21 33.31
C LEU A 507 -13.75 -15.99 31.87
N SER A 508 -13.03 -16.51 30.89
CA SER A 508 -13.52 -16.58 29.52
C SER A 508 -14.21 -17.92 29.28
N ARG A 509 -15.21 -17.94 28.40
CA ARG A 509 -16.00 -19.11 28.00
C ARG A 509 -16.15 -19.12 26.48
N GLY A 510 -15.82 -20.24 25.86
CA GLY A 510 -15.96 -20.44 24.42
C GLY A 510 -14.82 -19.84 23.60
N CYS A 511 -14.63 -20.39 22.40
CA CYS A 511 -13.57 -20.02 21.48
C CYS A 511 -14.20 -19.57 20.15
N SER A 512 -14.50 -18.28 20.02
CA SER A 512 -14.93 -17.74 18.72
C SER A 512 -13.69 -17.40 17.90
N ARG A 513 -13.65 -17.73 16.61
CA ARG A 513 -12.51 -17.39 15.74
C ARG A 513 -12.12 -15.91 15.84
N VAL A 514 -10.83 -15.59 15.97
CA VAL A 514 -10.32 -14.22 15.80
C VAL A 514 -10.28 -13.93 14.31
N TYR A 515 -11.05 -12.94 13.86
CA TYR A 515 -10.92 -12.46 12.49
C TYR A 515 -9.64 -11.65 12.36
N LEU A 516 -8.65 -12.22 11.68
CA LEU A 516 -7.45 -11.51 11.27
C LEU A 516 -7.80 -10.71 9.99
N PRO A 517 -7.79 -9.36 10.02
CA PRO A 517 -8.09 -8.54 8.85
C PRO A 517 -6.94 -8.65 7.88
N GLU A 518 -7.10 -9.53 6.91
CA GLU A 518 -6.21 -9.63 5.77
C GLU A 518 -7.02 -9.31 4.53
N LEU A 519 -7.06 -8.02 4.19
CA LEU A 519 -7.68 -7.50 2.98
C LEU A 519 -6.98 -8.09 1.74
N GLY A 520 -7.58 -9.15 1.18
CA GLY A 520 -7.43 -9.55 -0.22
C GLY A 520 -6.31 -10.55 -0.55
N ARG A 521 -6.54 -11.85 -0.28
CA ARG A 521 -5.82 -12.95 -0.95
C ARG A 521 -6.75 -14.08 -1.45
N SER A 522 -6.20 -14.93 -2.32
CA SER A 522 -6.85 -15.96 -3.13
C SER A 522 -7.50 -17.09 -2.31
N ARG A 523 -8.39 -17.85 -2.97
CA ARG A 523 -9.11 -19.02 -2.42
C ARG A 523 -8.19 -20.01 -1.69
N GLU A 524 -6.94 -20.16 -2.14
CA GLU A 524 -5.95 -21.12 -1.62
C GLU A 524 -5.38 -20.76 -0.24
N THR A 525 -5.30 -19.47 0.12
CA THR A 525 -4.74 -19.01 1.41
C THR A 525 -5.77 -18.88 2.53
N ALA A 526 -7.06 -18.89 2.19
CA ALA A 526 -8.15 -18.71 3.14
C ALA A 526 -8.26 -19.80 4.22
N PRO A 527 -8.00 -21.10 3.93
CA PRO A 527 -8.06 -22.17 4.94
C PRO A 527 -6.99 -22.00 6.04
N VAL A 528 -5.76 -21.69 5.65
CA VAL A 528 -4.65 -21.48 6.59
C VAL A 528 -4.98 -20.31 7.52
N SER A 529 -5.30 -19.12 6.98
CA SER A 529 -5.67 -17.95 7.80
C SER A 529 -6.91 -18.20 8.69
N ALA A 530 -7.82 -19.09 8.27
CA ALA A 530 -8.95 -19.50 9.09
C ALA A 530 -8.55 -20.35 10.29
N GLN A 531 -7.73 -21.36 10.07
CA GLN A 531 -7.17 -22.18 11.13
C GLN A 531 -6.28 -21.36 12.06
N MET A 532 -5.55 -20.36 11.54
CA MET A 532 -4.81 -19.43 12.39
C MET A 532 -5.76 -18.73 13.37
N GLY A 533 -6.83 -18.10 12.86
CA GLY A 533 -7.78 -17.36 13.70
C GLY A 533 -8.43 -18.22 14.81
N THR A 534 -8.65 -19.51 14.55
CA THR A 534 -9.16 -20.46 15.55
C THR A 534 -8.11 -20.79 16.61
N ASN A 535 -6.88 -21.11 16.21
CA ASN A 535 -5.82 -21.40 17.18
C ASN A 535 -5.40 -20.17 18.00
N TYR A 536 -5.39 -18.98 17.40
CA TYR A 536 -5.20 -17.74 18.15
C TYR A 536 -6.30 -17.52 19.20
N ALA A 537 -7.57 -17.78 18.85
CA ALA A 537 -8.65 -17.73 19.84
C ALA A 537 -8.47 -18.77 20.96
N ARG A 538 -7.98 -19.96 20.63
CA ARG A 538 -7.67 -21.01 21.61
C ARG A 538 -6.63 -20.53 22.64
N MET A 539 -5.63 -19.76 22.23
CA MET A 539 -4.61 -19.19 23.14
C MET A 539 -5.16 -18.18 24.17
N GLU A 540 -6.41 -17.75 24.04
CA GLU A 540 -7.10 -16.97 25.08
C GLU A 540 -7.60 -17.89 26.22
N MET A 541 -7.82 -19.18 25.95
CA MET A 541 -8.46 -20.14 26.86
C MET A 541 -7.52 -21.26 27.33
N GLU A 542 -6.52 -21.60 26.53
CA GLU A 542 -5.59 -22.70 26.79
C GLU A 542 -4.86 -22.50 28.12
N GLY A 543 -4.98 -23.47 29.04
CA GLY A 543 -4.40 -23.38 30.38
C GLY A 543 -5.11 -22.40 31.33
N GLN A 544 -6.34 -21.96 31.01
CA GLN A 544 -7.10 -21.08 31.90
C GLN A 544 -7.40 -21.76 33.25
N PRO A 545 -7.05 -21.15 34.39
CA PRO A 545 -7.39 -21.69 35.70
C PRO A 545 -8.91 -21.74 35.94
N ASP A 546 -9.37 -22.62 36.84
CA ASP A 546 -10.79 -22.75 37.21
C ASP A 546 -11.41 -21.43 37.67
N GLY A 547 -10.63 -20.61 38.39
CA GLY A 547 -11.01 -19.27 38.84
C GLY A 547 -10.95 -18.18 37.78
N GLY A 548 -10.52 -18.49 36.55
CA GLY A 548 -10.23 -17.54 35.48
C GLY A 548 -8.81 -16.97 35.53
N TRP A 549 -8.47 -16.20 34.51
CA TRP A 549 -7.18 -15.51 34.41
C TRP A 549 -7.08 -14.39 35.44
N ARG A 550 -5.97 -14.34 36.17
CA ARG A 550 -5.62 -13.15 36.96
C ARG A 550 -5.16 -12.04 36.02
N VAL A 551 -5.75 -10.87 36.17
CA VAL A 551 -5.46 -9.69 35.37
C VAL A 551 -5.15 -8.53 36.31
N ASP A 552 -3.93 -8.02 36.26
CA ASP A 552 -3.55 -6.82 37.00
C ASP A 552 -3.82 -5.59 36.12
N VAL A 553 -4.77 -4.75 36.50
CA VAL A 553 -5.12 -3.55 35.71
C VAL A 553 -4.16 -2.38 35.91
N THR A 554 -3.27 -2.44 36.90
CA THR A 554 -2.23 -1.43 37.15
C THR A 554 -0.96 -1.77 36.39
N ALA A 555 -0.49 -3.02 36.52
CA ALA A 555 0.63 -3.53 35.72
C ALA A 555 0.24 -3.79 34.26
N MET A 556 -1.06 -3.80 33.96
CA MET A 556 -1.65 -4.12 32.65
C MET A 556 -1.30 -5.52 32.14
N THR A 557 -1.19 -6.50 33.03
CA THR A 557 -0.76 -7.86 32.71
C THR A 557 -1.90 -8.88 32.74
N CYS A 558 -1.76 -9.95 31.97
CA CYS A 558 -2.67 -11.10 31.99
C CYS A 558 -1.88 -12.40 31.78
N GLY A 559 -2.26 -13.47 32.48
CA GLY A 559 -1.56 -14.76 32.38
C GLY A 559 -1.82 -15.58 31.11
N CYS A 560 -2.72 -15.16 30.20
CA CYS A 560 -3.07 -15.98 29.05
C CYS A 560 -1.98 -15.98 27.95
N LYS A 561 -1.86 -17.07 27.19
CA LYS A 561 -0.88 -17.21 26.09
C LYS A 561 -1.06 -16.13 25.01
N TYR A 562 -2.30 -15.72 24.74
CA TYR A 562 -2.57 -14.61 23.81
C TYR A 562 -1.94 -13.29 24.29
N TYR A 563 -2.05 -12.97 25.59
CA TYR A 563 -1.40 -11.79 26.16
C TYR A 563 0.11 -11.91 26.09
N PHE A 564 0.68 -13.08 26.40
CA PHE A 564 2.12 -13.31 26.28
C PHE A 564 2.65 -12.93 24.89
N LYS A 565 1.94 -13.31 23.81
CA LYS A 565 2.37 -12.89 22.47
C LYS A 565 2.09 -11.42 22.18
N PHE A 566 0.89 -10.92 22.46
CA PHE A 566 0.43 -9.63 21.91
C PHE A 566 0.50 -8.45 22.87
N SER A 567 0.84 -8.68 24.14
CA SER A 567 0.75 -7.71 25.26
C SER A 567 -0.63 -7.10 25.49
N ILE A 568 -1.66 -7.57 24.78
CA ILE A 568 -3.05 -7.13 24.90
C ILE A 568 -3.91 -8.35 24.59
N CYS A 569 -4.95 -8.57 25.40
CA CYS A 569 -5.92 -9.63 25.20
C CYS A 569 -7.34 -9.18 25.57
N ILE A 570 -8.33 -10.01 25.29
CA ILE A 570 -9.72 -9.73 25.67
C ILE A 570 -9.91 -9.60 27.20
N HIS A 571 -9.13 -10.33 28.01
CA HIS A 571 -9.24 -10.31 29.46
C HIS A 571 -8.78 -8.97 30.05
N LEU A 572 -7.64 -8.45 29.58
CA LEU A 572 -7.13 -7.15 30.01
C LEU A 572 -8.13 -6.03 29.71
N LEU A 573 -8.63 -5.98 28.48
CA LEU A 573 -9.60 -4.97 28.07
C LEU A 573 -10.92 -5.09 28.85
N PHE A 574 -11.37 -6.31 29.14
CA PHE A 574 -12.55 -6.53 29.96
C PHE A 574 -12.34 -6.11 31.42
N ALA A 575 -11.21 -6.48 32.03
CA ALA A 575 -10.86 -6.11 33.40
C ALA A 575 -10.78 -4.59 33.59
N LEU A 576 -10.20 -3.87 32.61
CA LEU A 576 -10.19 -2.42 32.59
C LEU A 576 -11.61 -1.84 32.60
N GLN A 577 -12.52 -2.39 31.80
CA GLN A 577 -13.93 -1.96 31.81
C GLN A 577 -14.64 -2.26 33.14
N VAL A 578 -14.31 -3.38 33.81
CA VAL A 578 -14.85 -3.73 35.13
C VAL A 578 -14.41 -2.72 36.19
N LYS A 579 -13.14 -2.30 36.16
CA LYS A 579 -12.56 -1.30 37.07
C LYS A 579 -12.78 0.16 36.61
N SER A 580 -13.65 0.37 35.62
CA SER A 580 -14.05 1.68 35.09
C SER A 580 -12.93 2.49 34.42
N TYR A 581 -11.94 1.85 33.81
CA TYR A 581 -10.94 2.50 32.97
C TYR A 581 -11.45 2.72 31.53
N THR A 582 -11.02 3.82 30.88
CA THR A 582 -11.37 4.16 29.48
C THR A 582 -10.57 3.40 28.45
N GLY A 583 -9.40 2.87 28.83
CA GLY A 583 -8.49 2.17 27.95
C GLY A 583 -7.17 1.85 28.65
N LEU A 584 -6.11 1.70 27.86
CA LEU A 584 -4.74 1.48 28.33
C LEU A 584 -4.05 2.77 28.81
N ASP A 585 -4.73 3.92 28.77
CA ASP A 585 -4.18 5.22 29.17
C ASP A 585 -4.27 5.48 30.68
N GLY A 586 -4.72 4.49 31.46
CA GLY A 586 -4.83 4.57 32.92
C GLY A 586 -5.93 5.52 33.41
N LYS A 587 -6.73 6.13 32.53
CA LYS A 587 -7.79 7.06 32.92
C LYS A 587 -9.03 6.32 33.39
N ARG A 588 -9.61 6.77 34.49
CA ARG A 588 -10.85 6.22 35.07
C ARG A 588 -12.06 7.06 34.69
N THR A 589 -13.22 6.42 34.60
CA THR A 589 -14.52 7.04 34.39
C THR A 589 -15.40 6.86 35.62
N LEU A 590 -16.27 7.85 35.86
CA LEU A 590 -17.29 7.75 36.88
C LEU A 590 -18.33 6.71 36.48
N VAL A 591 -18.75 5.89 37.45
CA VAL A 591 -19.76 4.85 37.23
C VAL A 591 -21.11 5.51 36.97
N ASN A 592 -21.66 5.31 35.78
CA ASN A 592 -23.01 5.78 35.45
C ASN A 592 -24.08 4.93 36.17
N ARG A 593 -24.64 5.48 37.26
CA ARG A 593 -25.66 4.82 38.09
C ARG A 593 -27.06 4.74 37.46
N THR A 594 -27.33 5.45 36.37
CA THR A 594 -28.66 5.42 35.71
C THR A 594 -28.92 4.10 34.98
N VAL A 595 -27.87 3.44 34.47
CA VAL A 595 -27.98 2.19 33.69
C VAL A 595 -28.21 0.96 34.58
N ALA A 596 -27.66 0.96 35.79
CA ALA A 596 -27.81 -0.14 36.75
C ALA A 596 -29.28 -0.35 37.20
N ARG A 597 -30.05 0.74 37.35
CA ARG A 597 -31.49 0.70 37.65
C ARG A 597 -32.30 0.00 36.54
N LYS A 598 -31.91 0.16 35.27
CA LYS A 598 -32.59 -0.47 34.12
C LYS A 598 -32.36 -1.99 34.09
N ARG A 599 -31.11 -2.45 34.28
CA ARG A 599 -30.76 -3.89 34.30
C ARG A 599 -31.34 -4.65 35.49
N ARG A 600 -31.45 -4.03 36.67
CA ARG A 600 -32.05 -4.67 37.86
C ARG A 600 -33.55 -4.93 37.65
N ARG A 601 -34.26 -4.02 36.97
CA ARG A 601 -35.67 -4.21 36.55
C ARG A 601 -35.83 -5.38 35.56
N THR A 602 -34.90 -5.56 34.62
CA THR A 602 -35.00 -6.65 33.63
C THR A 602 -34.74 -8.04 34.24
N ARG A 603 -33.80 -8.16 35.19
CA ARG A 603 -33.54 -9.42 35.91
C ARG A 603 -34.66 -9.83 36.88
N GLN A 604 -35.32 -8.87 37.53
CA GLN A 604 -36.49 -9.17 38.37
C GLN A 604 -37.70 -9.61 37.52
N ALA A 605 -37.86 -9.09 36.31
CA ALA A 605 -38.94 -9.50 35.41
C ALA A 605 -38.79 -10.96 34.93
N THR A 606 -37.58 -11.51 34.85
CA THR A 606 -37.34 -12.91 34.41
C THR A 606 -37.56 -13.94 35.52
N LEU A 607 -37.48 -13.55 36.79
CA LEU A 607 -37.70 -14.42 37.95
C LEU A 607 -39.18 -14.53 38.37
N HIS A 608 -40.07 -13.70 37.82
CA HIS A 608 -41.50 -13.70 38.15
C HIS A 608 -42.40 -14.43 37.13
N ILE A 609 -41.85 -15.15 36.15
CA ILE A 609 -42.62 -15.95 35.17
C ILE A 609 -42.66 -17.44 35.59
N SER A 610 -42.75 -17.72 36.88
CA SER A 610 -43.05 -19.06 37.40
C SER A 610 -43.75 -18.94 38.75
N GLY A 611 -45.09 -18.83 38.73
CA GLY A 611 -45.90 -18.81 39.95
C GLY A 611 -47.28 -18.21 39.69
N ALA A 612 -48.32 -18.96 40.06
CA ALA A 612 -49.70 -18.74 39.72
C ALA A 612 -50.35 -17.46 40.29
N SER A 613 -51.36 -17.01 39.55
CA SER A 613 -52.51 -16.16 39.91
C SER A 613 -52.67 -15.65 41.35
N SER A 614 -52.78 -14.33 41.52
CA SER A 614 -53.92 -13.69 42.21
C SER A 614 -53.84 -12.17 42.07
N GLN A 615 -54.95 -11.56 41.63
CA GLN A 615 -55.16 -10.11 41.60
C GLN A 615 -55.37 -9.57 43.02
N VAL A 616 -54.75 -8.43 43.36
CA VAL A 616 -55.30 -7.47 44.35
C VAL A 616 -54.95 -6.04 43.89
N PRO A 617 -55.87 -5.05 43.98
CA PRO A 617 -55.71 -3.72 43.39
C PRO A 617 -55.00 -2.69 44.29
N ALA A 618 -54.63 -1.58 43.67
CA ALA A 618 -53.92 -0.44 44.24
C ALA A 618 -54.63 0.23 45.44
N GLY A 619 -53.85 0.63 46.46
CA GLY A 619 -54.32 1.53 47.52
C GLY A 619 -53.30 1.81 48.63
N ARG A 620 -52.77 3.05 48.64
CA ARG A 620 -52.09 3.81 49.72
C ARG A 620 -50.83 3.25 50.44
N PRO A 621 -49.91 4.13 50.90
CA PRO A 621 -48.66 3.74 51.56
C PRO A 621 -48.89 3.36 53.02
N ARG A 622 -48.18 2.32 53.49
CA ARG A 622 -47.93 2.10 54.92
C ARG A 622 -46.85 3.11 55.37
N THR A 623 -47.31 4.19 55.98
CA THR A 623 -46.69 5.06 57.02
C THR A 623 -45.34 4.59 57.61
N ASN A 624 -44.42 5.42 58.12
CA ASN A 624 -44.26 6.87 58.22
C ASN A 624 -42.73 7.12 58.40
N GLY A 625 -42.19 8.14 57.75
CA GLY A 625 -40.85 8.63 58.05
C GLY A 625 -40.86 9.41 59.36
N HIS A 626 -39.87 9.19 60.22
CA HIS A 626 -39.59 10.09 61.33
C HIS A 626 -39.06 11.41 60.79
N ALA A 627 -39.91 12.43 60.83
CA ALA A 627 -39.45 13.79 61.03
C ALA A 627 -39.36 14.02 62.55
N LEU A 628 -38.25 14.62 62.99
CA LEU A 628 -38.18 15.79 63.87
C LEU A 628 -36.78 15.89 64.48
N SER A 629 -36.05 16.94 64.12
CA SER A 629 -35.58 17.94 65.09
C SER A 629 -35.08 19.14 64.32
N MET A 630 -35.75 20.28 64.50
CA MET A 630 -35.24 21.60 64.19
C MET A 630 -34.30 22.01 65.33
N ASP A 631 -33.11 22.47 64.99
CA ASP A 631 -32.56 23.79 65.33
C ASP A 631 -31.44 24.11 64.34
#